data_AF-A0A7X5XCE0-F1
#
_entry.id   AF-A0A7X5XCE0-F1
#
_cell.length_a   1.000
_cell.length_b   1.000
_cell.length_c   1.000
_cell.angle_alpha   90.00
_cell.angle_beta   90.00
_cell.angle_gamma   90.00
#
_symmetry.space_group_name_H-M   'P 1'
#
loop_
_entity.id
_entity.type
_entity.pdbx_description
1 polymer ?
#
loop_
_entity_poly.entity_id
_entity_poly.type
_entity_poly.pdbx_seq_one_letter_code
_entity_poly.pdbx_strand_id
1 'polypeptide(L)'
;MEVDRRRSFLGHVKNAMPANPLAPRGPHRRHPKMLPDGARARLRETVNAARDRLVVDWLADGGLRIGELCGLHLVDLHLRENAACGECRTPHLHVCHRPGNSNRAEAKTKHPWQVERGTVTGGLIKRVSPAMMHAYFEYITTEYPRGTGHGMLLVQLHGADAGQPWAPVGARRMLGRAGKRAGLGLVKPHAFRHTFTSAVLDAADGNTLIARDAGGWASAAMVDDVYGHVDIHDPVFDAALRTVWGESK
;
A
#
# COMPACT_ATOMS: atom_id res chain seq x y z
N MET A 1 -42.49 -34.93 -6.67
CA MET A 1 -41.16 -34.99 -6.01
C MET A 1 -41.09 -33.90 -4.95
N GLU A 2 -41.80 -34.13 -3.86
CA GLU A 2 -42.23 -33.10 -2.89
C GLU A 2 -41.55 -33.34 -1.53
N VAL A 3 -40.41 -34.02 -1.54
CA VAL A 3 -39.72 -34.53 -0.33
C VAL A 3 -38.62 -33.58 0.14
N ASP A 4 -38.16 -32.64 -0.70
CA ASP A 4 -36.99 -31.80 -0.37
C ASP A 4 -37.33 -30.51 0.41
N ARG A 5 -38.56 -30.00 0.30
CA ARG A 5 -38.99 -28.78 1.02
C ARG A 5 -39.25 -28.97 2.52
N ARG A 6 -39.36 -30.21 3.02
CA ARG A 6 -39.61 -30.47 4.46
C ARG A 6 -38.33 -30.52 5.30
N ARG A 7 -37.13 -30.45 4.70
CA ARG A 7 -35.86 -30.49 5.45
C ARG A 7 -35.39 -29.15 5.99
N SER A 8 -35.91 -28.01 5.50
CA SER A 8 -35.48 -26.68 6.01
C SER A 8 -36.16 -26.28 7.32
N PHE A 9 -37.24 -26.94 7.73
CA PHE A 9 -38.06 -26.55 8.90
C PHE A 9 -37.74 -27.31 10.20
N LEU A 10 -36.78 -28.24 10.20
CA LEU A 10 -36.41 -29.04 11.38
C LEU A 10 -34.92 -28.92 11.75
N GLY A 11 -34.22 -27.89 11.26
CA GLY A 11 -32.81 -27.66 11.57
C GLY A 11 -32.52 -27.53 13.07
N HIS A 12 -33.52 -27.13 13.86
CA HIS A 12 -33.44 -26.92 15.31
C HIS A 12 -33.69 -28.20 16.13
N VAL A 13 -34.13 -29.29 15.49
CA VAL A 13 -34.44 -30.58 16.16
C VAL A 13 -33.31 -31.62 15.96
N LYS A 14 -32.29 -31.31 15.14
CA LYS A 14 -31.11 -32.16 14.96
C LYS A 14 -29.95 -31.65 15.80
N ASN A 15 -29.69 -32.32 16.93
CA ASN A 15 -28.54 -32.04 17.80
C ASN A 15 -27.18 -32.42 17.20
N ALA A 16 -27.12 -33.03 16.01
CA ALA A 16 -25.88 -33.29 15.31
C ALA A 16 -26.12 -33.35 13.79
N MET A 17 -25.31 -32.62 13.02
CA MET A 17 -25.21 -32.80 11.58
C MET A 17 -24.16 -33.88 11.27
N PRO A 18 -24.42 -34.79 10.29
CA PRO A 18 -23.38 -35.72 9.84
C PRO A 18 -22.19 -34.92 9.31
N ALA A 19 -20.98 -35.37 9.65
CA ALA A 19 -19.74 -34.70 9.26
C ALA A 19 -19.72 -34.49 7.74
N ASN A 20 -19.63 -33.23 7.30
CA ASN A 20 -19.52 -32.92 5.88
C ASN A 20 -18.18 -33.48 5.37
N PRO A 21 -18.18 -34.49 4.46
CA PRO A 21 -16.95 -35.06 3.93
C PRO A 21 -16.14 -34.06 3.08
N LEU A 22 -16.77 -32.95 2.67
CA LEU A 22 -16.15 -31.81 2.00
C LEU A 22 -15.78 -30.66 2.96
N ALA A 23 -15.97 -30.83 4.28
CA ALA A 23 -15.52 -29.82 5.23
C ALA A 23 -14.00 -29.68 5.14
N PRO A 24 -13.48 -28.46 4.94
CA PRO A 24 -12.04 -28.25 4.89
C PRO A 24 -11.41 -28.71 6.20
N ARG A 25 -10.42 -29.60 6.09
CA ARG A 25 -9.66 -30.10 7.25
C ARG A 25 -8.57 -29.08 7.61
N GLY A 26 -8.63 -28.58 8.85
CA GLY A 26 -7.65 -27.65 9.40
C GLY A 26 -7.92 -26.17 9.07
N PRO A 27 -7.26 -25.24 9.77
CA PRO A 27 -7.38 -23.81 9.46
C PRO A 27 -6.89 -23.59 8.03
N HIS A 28 -7.82 -23.25 7.13
CA HIS A 28 -7.50 -22.89 5.75
C HIS A 28 -6.72 -21.57 5.79
N ARG A 29 -5.39 -21.64 5.94
CA ARG A 29 -4.51 -20.49 5.75
C ARG A 29 -4.61 -20.14 4.28
N ARG A 30 -5.47 -19.17 3.94
CA ARG A 30 -5.42 -18.55 2.62
C ARG A 30 -4.05 -17.90 2.54
N HIS A 31 -3.17 -18.42 1.70
CA HIS A 31 -1.93 -17.73 1.38
C HIS A 31 -2.30 -16.30 0.96
N PRO A 32 -1.67 -15.27 1.56
CA PRO A 32 -1.91 -13.90 1.16
C PRO A 32 -1.78 -13.78 -0.36
N LYS A 33 -2.70 -13.04 -0.99
CA LYS A 33 -2.66 -12.80 -2.44
C LYS A 33 -1.53 -11.81 -2.73
N MET A 34 -0.30 -12.30 -2.71
CA MET A 34 0.89 -11.59 -3.15
C MET A 34 0.83 -11.36 -4.66
N LEU A 35 1.58 -10.37 -5.13
CA LEU A 35 1.85 -10.22 -6.55
C LEU A 35 2.68 -11.40 -7.07
N PRO A 36 2.43 -11.84 -8.32
CA PRO A 36 3.33 -12.74 -9.02
C PRO A 36 4.72 -12.13 -9.21
N ASP A 37 5.73 -12.98 -9.38
CA ASP A 37 7.09 -12.53 -9.70
C ASP A 37 7.12 -11.67 -10.97
N GLY A 38 7.95 -10.62 -10.95
CA GLY A 38 8.05 -9.66 -12.05
C GLY A 38 6.79 -8.81 -12.30
N ALA A 39 5.75 -8.90 -11.46
CA ALA A 39 4.52 -8.13 -11.65
C ALA A 39 4.75 -6.61 -11.70
N ARG A 40 5.68 -6.09 -10.87
CA ARG A 40 6.05 -4.67 -10.89
C ARG A 40 6.53 -4.24 -12.28
N ALA A 41 7.52 -4.92 -12.83
CA ALA A 41 8.09 -4.61 -14.14
C ALA A 41 7.01 -4.67 -15.25
N ARG A 42 6.25 -5.76 -15.29
CA ARG A 42 5.15 -5.95 -16.26
C ARG A 42 4.09 -4.85 -16.15
N LEU A 43 3.73 -4.44 -14.93
CA LEU A 43 2.77 -3.35 -14.72
C LEU A 43 3.33 -2.01 -15.18
N ARG A 44 4.59 -1.69 -14.88
CA ARG A 44 5.25 -0.44 -15.33
C ARG A 44 5.31 -0.35 -16.86
N GLU A 45 5.59 -1.45 -17.54
CA GLU A 45 5.59 -1.54 -19.01
C GLU A 45 4.17 -1.41 -19.61
N THR A 46 3.15 -1.85 -18.87
CA THR A 46 1.76 -1.89 -19.34
C THR A 46 1.01 -0.57 -19.14
N VAL A 47 1.47 0.29 -18.22
CA VAL A 47 0.85 1.60 -17.97
C VAL A 47 1.52 2.67 -18.82
N ASN A 48 0.70 3.58 -19.36
CA ASN A 48 1.15 4.57 -20.34
C ASN A 48 1.41 5.95 -19.72
N ALA A 49 0.93 6.20 -18.50
CA ALA A 49 1.07 7.48 -17.81
C ALA A 49 2.14 7.41 -16.72
N ALA A 50 2.96 8.45 -16.58
CA ALA A 50 3.93 8.61 -15.50
C ALA A 50 3.25 8.58 -14.13
N ARG A 51 2.05 9.16 -13.97
CA ARG A 51 1.22 9.03 -12.76
C ARG A 51 0.95 7.57 -12.40
N ASP A 52 0.64 6.76 -13.40
CA ASP A 52 0.30 5.34 -13.18
C ASP A 52 1.56 4.53 -12.83
N ARG A 53 2.73 4.86 -13.40
CA ARG A 53 4.03 4.28 -13.00
C ARG A 53 4.38 4.65 -11.57
N LEU A 54 4.20 5.92 -11.18
CA LEU A 54 4.35 6.37 -9.81
C LEU A 54 3.50 5.52 -8.86
N VAL A 55 2.22 5.30 -9.18
CA VAL A 55 1.35 4.46 -8.34
C VAL A 55 1.86 3.02 -8.21
N VAL A 56 2.38 2.42 -9.29
CA VAL A 56 2.95 1.08 -9.25
C VAL A 56 4.20 1.05 -8.35
N ASP A 57 5.12 1.98 -8.53
CA ASP A 57 6.39 2.03 -7.79
C ASP A 57 6.16 2.35 -6.30
N TRP A 58 5.26 3.29 -5.99
CA TRP A 58 5.00 3.70 -4.60
C TRP A 58 4.21 2.66 -3.80
N LEU A 59 3.33 1.89 -4.46
CA LEU A 59 2.70 0.75 -3.80
C LEU A 59 3.68 -0.41 -3.60
N ALA A 60 4.60 -0.63 -4.55
CA ALA A 60 5.58 -1.71 -4.49
C ALA A 60 6.66 -1.48 -3.43
N ASP A 61 7.17 -0.25 -3.30
CA ASP A 61 8.34 0.04 -2.47
C ASP A 61 8.01 0.73 -1.14
N GLY A 62 6.84 1.38 -1.04
CA GLY A 62 6.46 2.18 0.13
C GLY A 62 5.49 1.49 1.09
N GLY A 63 4.99 0.29 0.75
CA GLY A 63 4.00 -0.44 1.56
C GLY A 63 2.70 0.33 1.83
N LEU A 64 2.36 1.33 1.00
CA LEU A 64 1.25 2.25 1.23
C LEU A 64 -0.12 1.57 1.05
N ARG A 65 -1.11 1.93 1.88
CA ARG A 65 -2.52 1.70 1.54
C ARG A 65 -2.90 2.64 0.42
N ILE A 66 -3.83 2.22 -0.43
CA ILE A 66 -4.29 3.06 -1.54
C ILE A 66 -4.91 4.39 -1.08
N GLY A 67 -5.57 4.41 0.09
CA GLY A 67 -6.10 5.64 0.68
C GLY A 67 -5.00 6.57 1.20
N GLU A 68 -3.88 6.01 1.67
CA GLU A 68 -2.70 6.76 2.10
C GLU A 68 -2.06 7.41 0.86
N LEU A 69 -1.74 6.62 -0.17
CA LEU A 69 -1.14 7.11 -1.43
C LEU A 69 -1.99 8.19 -2.11
N CYS A 70 -3.29 7.95 -2.31
CA CYS A 70 -4.19 8.94 -2.91
C CYS A 70 -4.48 10.13 -1.99
N GLY A 71 -4.19 10.02 -0.69
CA GLY A 71 -4.39 11.08 0.30
C GLY A 71 -3.19 12.00 0.48
N LEU A 72 -2.06 11.70 -0.16
CA LEU A 72 -0.84 12.49 -0.06
C LEU A 72 -0.99 13.86 -0.70
N HIS A 73 -0.41 14.85 -0.02
CA HIS A 73 -0.16 16.19 -0.51
C HIS A 73 1.33 16.33 -0.83
N LEU A 74 1.69 17.26 -1.72
CA LEU A 74 3.08 17.54 -2.06
C LEU A 74 3.90 17.95 -0.84
N VAL A 75 3.28 18.64 0.12
CA VAL A 75 3.91 19.05 1.39
C VAL A 75 4.24 17.88 2.32
N ASP A 76 3.64 16.70 2.08
CA ASP A 76 3.93 15.49 2.85
C ASP A 76 5.25 14.83 2.43
N LEU A 77 5.85 15.26 1.31
CA LEU A 77 6.97 14.58 0.67
C LEU A 77 8.30 15.23 1.02
N HIS A 78 9.18 14.45 1.65
CA HIS A 78 10.52 14.86 2.06
C HIS A 78 11.56 14.07 1.26
N LEU A 79 11.68 14.40 -0.03
CA LEU A 79 12.46 13.64 -1.02
C LEU A 79 13.94 14.05 -1.08
N ARG A 80 14.54 14.31 0.08
CA ARG A 80 15.96 14.67 0.21
C ARG A 80 16.51 14.14 1.52
N GLU A 81 17.83 13.97 1.58
CA GLU A 81 18.49 13.69 2.85
C GLU A 81 18.32 14.84 3.84
N ASN A 82 18.20 14.49 5.12
CA ASN A 82 18.11 15.44 6.24
C ASN A 82 17.05 16.53 5.99
N ALA A 83 15.84 16.10 5.64
CA ALA A 83 14.74 17.03 5.46
C ALA A 83 14.45 17.84 6.74
N ALA A 84 13.82 19.01 6.56
CA ALA A 84 13.71 20.02 7.61
C ALA A 84 12.85 19.57 8.81
N CYS A 85 12.05 18.51 8.68
CA CYS A 85 11.27 17.96 9.78
C CYS A 85 12.14 17.40 10.91
N GLY A 86 13.37 16.98 10.63
CA GLY A 86 14.27 16.36 11.61
C GLY A 86 13.88 14.95 12.06
N GLU A 87 12.80 14.37 11.53
CA GLU A 87 12.26 13.07 11.95
C GLU A 87 12.80 11.89 11.14
N CYS A 88 13.43 12.15 9.98
CA CYS A 88 14.17 11.13 9.26
C CYS A 88 15.29 11.71 8.40
N ARG A 89 16.49 11.13 8.52
CA ARG A 89 17.65 11.44 7.67
C ARG A 89 17.45 10.97 6.22
N THR A 90 16.65 9.92 6.09
CA THR A 90 16.22 9.21 4.88
C THR A 90 15.38 10.10 3.92
N PRO A 91 15.31 10.00 2.57
CA PRO A 91 14.09 10.39 1.87
C PRO A 91 12.88 9.63 2.43
N HIS A 92 11.82 10.38 2.73
CA HIS A 92 10.64 9.85 3.39
C HIS A 92 9.39 10.67 3.04
N LEU A 93 8.24 10.18 3.46
CA LEU A 93 6.97 10.89 3.40
C LEU A 93 6.21 10.74 4.71
N HIS A 94 5.26 11.64 4.93
CA HIS A 94 4.37 11.64 6.07
C HIS A 94 2.95 11.28 5.65
N VAL A 95 2.43 10.15 6.14
CA VAL A 95 1.02 9.80 5.97
C VAL A 95 0.21 10.53 7.03
N CYS A 96 -0.50 11.57 6.59
CA CYS A 96 -1.30 12.44 7.43
C CYS A 96 -2.80 12.18 7.25
N HIS A 97 -3.51 11.94 8.34
CA HIS A 97 -4.96 11.78 8.31
C HIS A 97 -5.65 13.13 8.05
N ARG A 98 -6.38 13.23 6.93
CA ARG A 98 -7.15 14.41 6.52
C ARG A 98 -8.58 14.01 6.15
N PRO A 99 -9.59 14.23 7.03
CA PRO A 99 -10.96 13.80 6.78
C PRO A 99 -11.68 14.58 5.66
N GLY A 100 -11.11 15.69 5.21
CA GLY A 100 -11.70 16.61 4.23
C GLY A 100 -11.07 16.58 2.83
N ASN A 101 -10.26 15.58 2.49
CA ASN A 101 -9.67 15.50 1.15
C ASN A 101 -10.78 15.45 0.08
N SER A 102 -10.68 16.30 -0.95
CA SER A 102 -11.71 16.44 -1.99
C SER A 102 -11.93 15.15 -2.81
N ASN A 103 -10.91 14.29 -2.92
CA ASN A 103 -11.01 12.97 -3.54
C ASN A 103 -11.50 11.86 -2.58
N ARG A 104 -11.87 12.21 -1.35
CA ARG A 104 -12.30 11.31 -0.26
C ARG A 104 -11.26 10.28 0.15
N ALA A 105 -9.98 10.50 -0.15
CA ALA A 105 -8.90 9.65 0.32
C ALA A 105 -8.55 9.99 1.78
N GLU A 106 -8.43 8.98 2.62
CA GLU A 106 -8.19 9.16 4.05
C GLU A 106 -7.29 8.04 4.57
N ALA A 107 -6.32 8.38 5.41
CA ALA A 107 -5.52 7.42 6.14
C ALA A 107 -6.36 6.78 7.25
N LYS A 108 -6.37 5.45 7.34
CA LYS A 108 -7.17 4.72 8.33
C LYS A 108 -6.73 5.03 9.76
N THR A 109 -5.42 5.08 9.99
CA THR A 109 -4.84 5.34 11.31
C THR A 109 -4.56 6.83 11.48
N LYS A 110 -4.95 7.38 12.64
CA LYS A 110 -4.91 8.82 12.93
C LYS A 110 -3.70 9.17 13.79
N HIS A 111 -2.51 9.15 13.19
CA HIS A 111 -1.31 9.63 13.86
C HIS A 111 -1.35 11.16 13.96
N PRO A 112 -1.02 11.76 15.13
CA PRO A 112 -0.90 13.21 15.27
C PRO A 112 0.12 13.76 14.29
N TRP A 113 -0.22 14.84 13.59
CA TRP A 113 0.66 15.51 12.62
C TRP A 113 0.35 17.01 12.59
N GLN A 114 1.29 17.81 12.12
CA GLN A 114 1.13 19.25 12.00
C GLN A 114 1.97 19.82 10.86
N VAL A 115 1.74 21.08 10.51
CA VAL A 115 2.57 21.83 9.54
C VAL A 115 3.22 22.99 10.27
N GLU A 116 4.54 22.99 10.34
CA GLU A 116 5.32 24.08 10.91
C GLU A 116 6.16 24.73 9.80
N ARG A 117 5.96 26.03 9.57
CA ARG A 117 6.71 26.80 8.55
C ARG A 117 6.73 26.13 7.17
N GLY A 118 5.61 25.51 6.77
CA GLY A 118 5.47 24.81 5.50
C GLY A 118 6.13 23.43 5.43
N THR A 119 6.62 22.90 6.55
CA THR A 119 7.16 21.54 6.67
C THR A 119 6.20 20.69 7.50
N VAL A 120 5.85 19.50 7.00
CA VAL A 120 5.04 18.55 7.78
C VAL A 120 5.90 17.89 8.85
N THR A 121 5.35 17.70 10.05
CA THR A 121 5.95 16.86 11.10
C THR A 121 4.91 15.90 11.67
N GLY A 122 5.35 14.78 12.24
CA GLY A 122 4.51 13.73 12.79
C GLY A 122 3.85 12.87 11.71
N GLY A 123 2.64 12.37 11.96
CA GLY A 123 1.98 11.43 11.07
C GLY A 123 2.67 10.06 11.08
N LEU A 124 2.36 9.22 10.09
CA LEU A 124 3.06 7.95 9.91
C LEU A 124 4.16 8.10 8.86
N ILE A 125 5.41 7.98 9.29
CA ILE A 125 6.58 8.11 8.41
C ILE A 125 6.78 6.83 7.58
N LYS A 126 7.03 7.00 6.28
CA LYS A 126 7.33 5.92 5.33
C LYS A 126 8.59 6.29 4.56
N ARG A 127 9.54 5.35 4.40
CA ARG A 127 10.72 5.60 3.58
C ARG A 127 10.37 5.60 2.10
N VAL A 128 11.17 6.32 1.33
CA VAL A 128 11.02 6.45 -0.12
C VAL A 128 12.25 5.87 -0.80
N SER A 129 12.03 4.91 -1.70
CA SER A 129 13.11 4.34 -2.52
C SER A 129 13.54 5.28 -3.65
N PRO A 130 14.72 5.11 -4.25
CA PRO A 130 15.14 5.82 -5.46
C PRO A 130 14.14 5.67 -6.60
N ALA A 131 13.59 4.48 -6.81
CA ALA A 131 12.58 4.26 -7.86
C ALA A 131 11.29 5.07 -7.63
N MET A 132 10.86 5.21 -6.36
CA MET A 132 9.76 6.10 -6.01
C MET A 132 10.08 7.57 -6.32
N MET A 133 11.29 8.04 -6.00
CA MET A 133 11.74 9.40 -6.31
C MET A 133 11.80 9.63 -7.83
N HIS A 134 12.35 8.68 -8.59
CA HIS A 134 12.41 8.77 -10.05
C HIS A 134 11.02 8.87 -10.67
N ALA A 135 10.07 8.01 -10.26
CA ALA A 135 8.72 8.07 -10.77
C ALA A 135 7.97 9.35 -10.35
N TYR A 136 8.27 9.91 -9.17
CA TYR A 136 7.79 11.23 -8.78
C TYR A 136 8.30 12.34 -9.69
N PHE A 137 9.61 12.37 -9.97
CA PHE A 137 10.19 13.41 -10.82
C PHE A 137 9.71 13.29 -12.28
N GLU A 138 9.60 12.07 -12.81
CA GLU A 138 9.00 11.82 -14.13
C GLU A 138 7.58 12.41 -14.16
N TYR A 139 6.74 12.07 -13.18
CA TYR A 139 5.36 12.54 -13.13
C TYR A 139 5.23 14.07 -12.98
N ILE A 140 5.95 14.67 -12.03
CA ILE A 140 5.82 16.09 -11.72
C ILE A 140 6.32 16.98 -12.87
N THR A 141 7.28 16.50 -13.66
CA THR A 141 7.87 17.27 -14.77
C THR A 141 7.16 17.07 -16.11
N THR A 142 6.40 15.99 -16.28
CA THR A 142 5.77 15.65 -17.57
C THR A 142 4.25 15.80 -17.59
N GLU A 143 3.56 15.39 -16.52
CA GLU A 143 2.10 15.22 -16.53
C GLU A 143 1.38 16.02 -15.44
N TYR A 144 2.07 16.38 -14.35
CA TYR A 144 1.43 17.11 -13.27
C TYR A 144 1.10 18.56 -13.69
N PRO A 145 -0.16 19.01 -13.55
CA PRO A 145 -0.57 20.32 -14.01
C PRO A 145 0.01 21.44 -13.13
N ARG A 146 0.34 22.57 -13.77
CA ARG A 146 0.79 23.76 -13.06
C ARG A 146 -0.39 24.44 -12.36
N GLY A 147 -0.16 25.01 -11.18
CA GLY A 147 -1.14 25.89 -10.51
C GLY A 147 -2.30 25.17 -9.82
N THR A 148 -2.17 23.88 -9.49
CA THR A 148 -3.18 23.18 -8.68
C THR A 148 -3.27 23.79 -7.28
N GLY A 149 -4.42 24.36 -6.91
CA GLY A 149 -4.63 24.99 -5.60
C GLY A 149 -4.84 24.02 -4.43
N HIS A 150 -5.01 22.72 -4.69
CA HIS A 150 -5.39 21.71 -3.68
C HIS A 150 -4.21 20.99 -3.02
N GLY A 151 -2.99 21.11 -3.54
CA GLY A 151 -1.77 20.48 -2.98
C GLY A 151 -1.67 18.94 -3.09
N MET A 152 -2.75 18.22 -3.36
CA MET A 152 -2.75 16.75 -3.51
C MET A 152 -1.84 16.23 -4.63
N LEU A 153 -1.06 15.19 -4.34
CA LEU A 153 -0.05 14.62 -5.25
C LEU A 153 -0.64 13.99 -6.51
N LEU A 154 -1.73 13.22 -6.41
CA LEU A 154 -2.26 12.49 -7.56
C LEU A 154 -3.48 13.19 -8.13
N VAL A 155 -3.43 13.52 -9.42
CA VAL A 155 -4.53 14.17 -10.14
C VAL A 155 -5.10 13.33 -11.29
N GLN A 156 -6.33 13.66 -11.69
CA GLN A 156 -6.92 13.18 -12.93
C GLN A 156 -6.19 13.80 -14.12
N LEU A 157 -5.79 12.99 -15.10
CA LEU A 157 -5.00 13.47 -16.25
C LEU A 157 -5.86 13.86 -17.47
N HIS A 158 -7.10 13.38 -17.52
CA HIS A 158 -7.97 13.51 -18.70
C HIS A 158 -9.43 13.64 -18.27
N GLY A 159 -10.26 14.17 -19.16
CA GLY A 159 -11.71 14.34 -18.95
C GLY A 159 -12.06 15.69 -18.35
N ALA A 160 -13.35 15.86 -18.02
CA ALA A 160 -13.89 17.13 -17.50
C ALA A 160 -13.24 17.56 -16.16
N ASP A 161 -12.80 16.58 -15.36
CA ASP A 161 -12.17 16.80 -14.06
C ASP A 161 -10.63 16.78 -14.14
N ALA A 162 -10.02 16.98 -15.32
CA ALA A 162 -8.56 17.00 -15.44
C ALA A 162 -7.94 18.05 -14.49
N GLY A 163 -6.86 17.65 -13.82
CA GLY A 163 -6.22 18.42 -12.76
C GLY A 163 -6.88 18.32 -11.39
N GLN A 164 -8.06 17.72 -11.25
CA GLN A 164 -8.67 17.50 -9.94
C GLN A 164 -8.04 16.31 -9.21
N PRO A 165 -8.06 16.28 -7.86
CA PRO A 165 -7.51 15.18 -7.08
C PRO A 165 -8.08 13.80 -7.46
N TRP A 166 -7.19 12.82 -7.60
CA TRP A 166 -7.52 11.50 -8.11
C TRP A 166 -7.99 10.57 -7.00
N ALA A 167 -9.21 10.04 -7.12
CA ALA A 167 -9.82 9.23 -6.08
C ALA A 167 -9.24 7.80 -5.99
N PRO A 168 -9.21 7.19 -4.78
CA PRO A 168 -8.75 5.81 -4.59
C PRO A 168 -9.47 4.78 -5.46
N VAL A 169 -10.75 5.01 -5.79
CA VAL A 169 -11.52 4.13 -6.69
C VAL A 169 -10.95 4.17 -8.11
N GLY A 170 -10.49 5.33 -8.58
CA GLY A 170 -9.85 5.51 -9.88
C GLY A 170 -8.55 4.72 -9.97
N ALA A 171 -7.70 4.83 -8.95
CA ALA A 171 -6.44 4.09 -8.87
C ALA A 171 -6.65 2.57 -8.81
N ARG A 172 -7.62 2.07 -8.02
CA ARG A 172 -7.99 0.64 -8.01
C ARG A 172 -8.44 0.15 -9.38
N ARG A 173 -9.27 0.92 -10.09
CA ARG A 173 -9.73 0.58 -11.44
C ARG A 173 -8.58 0.58 -12.45
N MET A 174 -7.67 1.57 -12.35
CA MET A 174 -6.46 1.62 -13.17
C MET A 174 -5.62 0.36 -12.99
N LEU A 175 -5.30 -0.02 -11.74
CA LEU A 175 -4.53 -1.23 -11.44
C LEU A 175 -5.24 -2.50 -11.94
N GLY A 176 -6.56 -2.61 -11.74
CA GLY A 176 -7.32 -3.75 -12.24
C GLY A 176 -7.30 -3.88 -13.78
N ARG A 177 -7.32 -2.76 -14.51
CA ARG A 177 -7.18 -2.76 -15.97
C ARG A 177 -5.74 -3.07 -16.39
N ALA A 178 -4.75 -2.49 -15.73
CA ALA A 178 -3.33 -2.73 -15.99
C ALA A 178 -2.98 -4.20 -15.76
N GLY A 179 -3.42 -4.80 -14.64
CA GLY A 179 -3.20 -6.22 -14.36
C GLY A 179 -3.79 -7.14 -15.43
N LYS A 180 -5.00 -6.84 -15.93
CA LYS A 180 -5.59 -7.60 -17.05
C LYS A 180 -4.76 -7.47 -18.34
N ARG A 181 -4.39 -6.24 -18.73
CA ARG A 181 -3.55 -6.02 -19.92
C ARG A 181 -2.17 -6.65 -19.81
N ALA A 182 -1.61 -6.67 -18.60
CA ALA A 182 -0.31 -7.27 -18.32
C ALA A 182 -0.37 -8.80 -18.25
N GLY A 183 -1.53 -9.45 -18.36
CA GLY A 183 -1.67 -10.90 -18.20
C GLY A 183 -1.50 -11.40 -16.76
N LEU A 184 -1.69 -10.53 -15.76
CA LEU A 184 -1.57 -10.83 -14.32
C LEU A 184 -2.93 -11.06 -13.65
N GLY A 185 -4.03 -10.87 -14.37
CA GLY A 185 -5.38 -10.93 -13.82
C GLY A 185 -5.74 -9.71 -12.96
N LEU A 186 -6.55 -9.91 -11.92
CA LEU A 186 -7.01 -8.82 -11.04
C LEU A 186 -5.92 -8.45 -10.02
N VAL A 187 -5.20 -7.37 -10.30
CA VAL A 187 -4.25 -6.76 -9.36
C VAL A 187 -4.97 -5.80 -8.41
N LYS A 188 -4.72 -5.95 -7.09
CA LYS A 188 -5.28 -5.11 -6.03
C LYS A 188 -4.16 -4.43 -5.23
N PRO A 189 -4.35 -3.21 -4.71
CA PRO A 189 -3.34 -2.53 -3.88
C PRO A 189 -2.84 -3.37 -2.69
N HIS A 190 -3.72 -4.14 -2.06
CA HIS A 190 -3.35 -4.99 -0.93
C HIS A 190 -2.32 -6.09 -1.29
N ALA A 191 -2.29 -6.53 -2.55
CA ALA A 191 -1.29 -7.49 -3.02
C ALA A 191 0.13 -6.90 -3.03
N PHE A 192 0.27 -5.62 -3.43
CA PHE A 192 1.55 -4.91 -3.36
C PHE A 192 2.07 -4.86 -1.93
N ARG A 193 1.19 -4.44 -1.01
CA ARG A 193 1.54 -4.32 0.41
C ARG A 193 2.01 -5.66 0.99
N HIS A 194 1.30 -6.76 0.71
CA HIS A 194 1.73 -8.09 1.13
C HIS A 194 3.07 -8.51 0.54
N THR A 195 3.29 -8.26 -0.75
CA THR A 195 4.58 -8.58 -1.38
C THR A 195 5.72 -7.79 -0.76
N PHE A 196 5.55 -6.47 -0.61
CA PHE A 196 6.56 -5.59 -0.02
C PHE A 196 6.93 -6.03 1.41
N THR A 197 5.91 -6.19 2.25
CA THR A 197 6.10 -6.54 3.66
C THR A 197 6.69 -7.94 3.86
N SER A 198 6.28 -8.93 3.05
CA SER A 198 6.95 -10.25 3.05
C SER A 198 8.42 -10.12 2.68
N ALA A 199 8.73 -9.36 1.62
CA ALA A 199 10.11 -9.18 1.18
C ALA A 199 10.97 -8.47 2.23
N VAL A 200 10.43 -7.47 2.94
CA VAL A 200 11.13 -6.80 4.05
C VAL A 200 11.35 -7.77 5.22
N LEU A 201 10.38 -8.62 5.55
CA LEU A 201 10.52 -9.61 6.62
C LEU A 201 11.56 -10.67 6.29
N ASP A 202 11.55 -11.16 5.04
CA ASP A 202 12.51 -12.14 4.55
C ASP A 202 13.93 -11.54 4.53
N ALA A 203 14.08 -10.28 4.08
CA ALA A 203 15.36 -9.58 4.04
C ALA A 203 15.91 -9.19 5.42
N ALA A 204 15.03 -9.03 6.42
CA ALA A 204 15.42 -8.82 7.80
C ALA A 204 15.82 -10.12 8.52
N ASP A 205 15.99 -11.25 7.80
CA ASP A 205 16.33 -12.58 8.33
C ASP A 205 15.42 -13.03 9.49
N GLY A 206 14.16 -12.60 9.47
CA GLY A 206 13.21 -12.83 10.57
C GLY A 206 13.68 -12.30 11.93
N ASN A 207 14.60 -11.31 11.95
CA ASN A 207 15.31 -10.89 13.16
C ASN A 207 14.34 -10.50 14.29
N THR A 208 14.55 -11.16 15.42
CA THR A 208 13.60 -11.31 16.52
C THR A 208 13.38 -10.06 17.35
N LEU A 209 14.10 -8.95 17.10
CA LEU A 209 13.87 -7.63 17.73
C LEU A 209 12.73 -6.86 17.06
N ILE A 210 12.71 -6.83 15.73
CA ILE A 210 11.52 -6.40 14.95
C ILE A 210 10.35 -7.33 15.28
N ALA A 211 10.64 -8.62 15.53
CA ALA A 211 9.61 -9.58 15.91
C ALA A 211 9.13 -9.48 17.39
N ARG A 212 10.00 -9.00 18.32
CA ARG A 212 9.76 -8.95 19.78
C ARG A 212 8.85 -7.81 20.19
N ASP A 213 9.00 -6.63 19.58
CA ASP A 213 8.15 -5.48 19.90
C ASP A 213 6.71 -5.62 19.33
N ALA A 214 6.46 -6.66 18.52
CA ALA A 214 5.16 -6.97 17.94
C ALA A 214 4.81 -8.46 18.01
N GLY A 215 5.08 -9.08 19.17
CA GLY A 215 4.78 -10.47 19.53
C GLY A 215 4.07 -11.37 18.49
N GLY A 216 4.82 -12.27 17.87
CA GLY A 216 4.27 -13.50 17.25
C GLY A 216 3.62 -13.33 15.87
N TRP A 217 4.46 -13.37 14.84
CA TRP A 217 4.13 -13.05 13.44
C TRP A 217 3.53 -14.24 12.70
N ALA A 218 2.30 -14.63 13.07
CA ALA A 218 1.69 -15.86 12.56
C ALA A 218 0.66 -15.67 11.43
N SER A 219 0.40 -14.44 10.93
CA SER A 219 -0.58 -14.26 9.84
C SER A 219 -0.38 -13.01 8.98
N ALA A 220 -0.89 -13.09 7.74
CA ALA A 220 -0.98 -11.97 6.79
C ALA A 220 -1.73 -10.74 7.31
N ALA A 221 -2.59 -10.88 8.32
CA ALA A 221 -3.26 -9.74 8.95
C ALA A 221 -2.30 -8.94 9.84
N MET A 222 -1.34 -9.61 10.51
CA MET A 222 -0.29 -8.94 11.30
C MET A 222 0.60 -8.10 10.40
N VAL A 223 0.90 -8.62 9.20
CA VAL A 223 1.74 -8.00 8.16
C VAL A 223 1.30 -6.57 7.78
N ASP A 224 0.00 -6.28 7.85
CA ASP A 224 -0.54 -4.95 7.55
C ASP A 224 -0.32 -3.92 8.68
N ASP A 225 -0.07 -4.32 9.92
CA ASP A 225 0.21 -3.38 11.03
C ASP A 225 1.72 -3.19 11.27
N VAL A 226 2.56 -4.08 10.73
CA VAL A 226 4.03 -4.11 10.80
C VAL A 226 4.69 -2.79 10.45
N TYR A 227 4.54 -2.34 9.20
CA TYR A 227 5.27 -1.18 8.70
C TYR A 227 4.81 0.11 9.41
N GLY A 228 3.71 0.07 10.16
CA GLY A 228 3.21 1.17 10.98
C GLY A 228 3.94 1.37 12.31
N HIS A 229 4.66 0.34 12.80
CA HIS A 229 5.20 0.29 14.16
C HIS A 229 6.71 0.03 14.23
N VAL A 230 7.39 -0.16 13.09
CA VAL A 230 8.86 -0.32 13.07
C VAL A 230 9.54 1.02 13.29
N ASP A 231 10.59 1.02 14.11
CA ASP A 231 11.51 2.17 14.22
C ASP A 231 12.15 2.45 12.86
N ILE A 232 11.84 3.61 12.31
CA ILE A 232 12.30 4.07 10.99
C ILE A 232 13.82 4.27 10.92
N HIS A 233 14.49 4.29 12.07
CA HIS A 233 15.94 4.43 12.22
C HIS A 233 16.66 3.11 12.47
N ASP A 234 15.93 2.00 12.60
CA ASP A 234 16.53 0.70 12.85
C ASP A 234 17.48 0.31 11.69
N PRO A 235 18.75 -0.02 11.97
CA PRO A 235 19.73 -0.35 10.93
C PRO A 235 19.45 -1.68 10.22
N VAL A 236 18.81 -2.66 10.88
CA VAL A 236 18.36 -3.91 10.27
C VAL A 236 17.24 -3.61 9.30
N PHE A 237 16.32 -2.73 9.68
CA PHE A 237 15.25 -2.28 8.80
C PHE A 237 15.77 -1.50 7.59
N ASP A 238 16.74 -0.60 7.77
CA ASP A 238 17.39 0.11 6.67
C ASP A 238 18.07 -0.87 5.69
N ALA A 239 18.79 -1.87 6.21
CA ALA A 239 19.42 -2.91 5.39
C ALA A 239 18.40 -3.78 4.64
N ALA A 240 17.29 -4.15 5.31
CA ALA A 240 16.20 -4.90 4.69
C ALA A 240 15.55 -4.09 3.55
N LEU A 241 15.28 -2.80 3.76
CA LEU A 241 14.73 -1.93 2.73
C LEU A 241 15.66 -1.80 1.52
N ARG A 242 16.97 -1.59 1.74
CA ARG A 242 17.96 -1.56 0.64
C ARG A 242 17.97 -2.87 -0.14
N THR A 243 17.84 -4.00 0.54
CA THR A 243 17.75 -5.32 -0.11
C THR A 243 16.50 -5.44 -0.98
N VAL A 244 15.34 -5.06 -0.44
CA VAL A 244 14.06 -5.09 -1.17
C VAL A 244 14.06 -4.13 -2.37
N TRP A 245 14.71 -2.98 -2.26
CA TRP A 245 14.84 -2.01 -3.35
C TRP A 245 15.94 -2.36 -4.36
N GLY A 246 16.68 -3.45 -4.15
CA GLY A 246 17.75 -3.87 -5.06
C GLY A 246 19.00 -2.99 -4.99
N GLU A 247 19.22 -2.32 -3.87
CA GLU A 247 20.39 -1.47 -3.59
C GLU A 247 21.51 -2.20 -2.84
N SER A 248 21.37 -3.51 -2.59
CA SER A 248 22.43 -4.30 -2.01
C SER A 248 23.64 -4.35 -2.94
N LYS A 249 24.78 -3.88 -2.43
CA LYS A 249 26.10 -4.03 -3.05
C LYS A 249 26.49 -5.50 -3.21
#